data_AF-A0A2V2A7U9-F1
#
_entry.id   AF-A0A2V2A7U9-F1
#
_cell.length_a   1.000
_cell.length_b   1.000
_cell.length_c   1.000
_cell.angle_alpha   90.00
_cell.angle_beta   90.00
_cell.angle_gamma   90.00
#
_symmetry.space_group_name_H-M   'P 1'
#
loop_
_entity.id
_entity.type
_entity.pdbx_description
1 polymer ?
#
loop_
_entity_poly.entity_id
_entity_poly.type
_entity_poly.pdbx_seq_one_letter_code
_entity_poly.pdbx_strand_id
1 'polypeptide(L)'
;MKILYRDSNGSTFAGGEMAEPQRLCVSFGLLVKYWVTTIKLFLRASVVVVPFGFGMFNACASTTLSASELVPSSPGQVTYSPSDESAAILKLAVLNDATDHHEKARVLYDLLRSDEFNQNASVSSAVNLAVLGRYDEAKTAFTTIVSKGDVRAATYAQFWQLWLTAKTFKGSVTALQKELEEKVSHLKPQTAYQQKLVDVYAGIGSVDSVFAEIAKLTFDERSRRDARVEMAFFAGGYLEFVHKDLIGAKQLYVRELPWSSESIERPLLEQAINAL
;
A
#
# COMPACT_ATOMS: atom_id res chain seq x y z
N MET A 1 52.96 -17.08 5.84
CA MET A 1 52.22 -16.33 4.80
C MET A 1 51.65 -15.08 5.47
N LYS A 2 52.21 -13.90 5.20
CA LYS A 2 51.81 -12.63 5.83
C LYS A 2 50.82 -11.93 4.91
N ILE A 3 49.60 -11.68 5.37
CA ILE A 3 48.57 -10.98 4.61
C ILE A 3 48.70 -9.48 4.92
N LEU A 4 48.94 -8.67 3.89
CA LEU A 4 48.98 -7.21 3.96
C LEU A 4 47.66 -6.65 3.42
N TYR A 5 47.03 -5.76 4.17
CA TYR A 5 45.85 -5.01 3.74
C TYR A 5 46.25 -3.60 3.30
N ARG A 6 45.63 -3.11 2.23
CA ARG A 6 45.85 -1.79 1.63
C ARG A 6 44.53 -1.05 1.61
N ASP A 7 44.49 0.15 2.16
CA ASP A 7 43.30 1.01 2.08
C ASP A 7 43.26 1.82 0.79
N SER A 8 42.14 2.49 0.54
CA SER A 8 41.86 3.29 -0.66
C SER A 8 42.75 4.53 -0.81
N ASN A 9 43.57 4.86 0.19
CA ASN A 9 44.52 5.97 0.15
C ASN A 9 45.99 5.49 0.06
N GLY A 10 46.22 4.20 -0.17
CA GLY A 10 47.53 3.66 -0.53
C GLY A 10 48.49 3.46 0.62
N SER A 11 48.03 3.51 1.88
CA SER A 11 48.87 3.28 3.06
C SER A 11 48.85 1.81 3.49
N THR A 12 50.02 1.20 3.71
CA THR A 12 50.16 -0.17 4.22
C THR A 12 50.57 -0.17 5.68
N PHE A 13 49.81 -0.86 6.53
CA PHE A 13 50.16 -1.08 7.94
C PHE A 13 50.35 -2.58 8.24
N ALA A 14 51.31 -2.88 9.13
CA ALA A 14 51.54 -4.22 9.66
C ALA A 14 50.72 -4.42 10.95
N GLY A 15 49.70 -5.26 10.93
CA GLY A 15 48.91 -5.61 12.10
C GLY A 15 49.67 -6.48 13.09
N GLY A 16 49.72 -6.04 14.35
CA GLY A 16 50.27 -6.77 15.49
C GLY A 16 49.36 -7.93 15.94
N GLU A 17 49.96 -8.86 16.69
CA GLU A 17 49.40 -10.11 17.19
C GLU A 17 48.07 -9.93 17.93
N MET A 18 47.04 -10.64 17.49
CA MET A 18 45.82 -10.87 18.27
C MET A 18 45.86 -12.25 18.92
N ALA A 19 45.51 -12.24 20.21
CA ALA A 19 45.46 -13.38 21.10
C ALA A 19 44.44 -14.45 20.67
N GLU A 20 44.78 -15.66 21.07
CA GLU A 20 44.16 -16.97 20.87
C GLU A 20 42.67 -17.06 21.26
N PRO A 21 41.80 -17.72 20.46
CA PRO A 21 40.42 -18.01 20.85
C PRO A 21 40.32 -19.37 21.54
N GLN A 22 39.93 -19.37 22.82
CA GLN A 22 39.48 -20.59 23.49
C GLN A 22 38.09 -21.01 23.01
N ARG A 23 37.98 -22.32 22.73
CA ARG A 23 36.79 -23.06 22.28
C ARG A 23 35.65 -23.00 23.31
N LEU A 24 34.41 -23.02 22.83
CA LEU A 24 33.32 -23.76 23.46
C LEU A 24 32.23 -24.10 22.43
N CYS A 25 32.09 -25.39 22.16
CA CYS A 25 30.94 -25.99 21.49
C CYS A 25 29.99 -26.59 22.54
N VAL A 26 28.75 -26.81 22.09
CA VAL A 26 27.68 -27.66 22.66
C VAL A 26 26.70 -26.95 23.62
N SER A 27 25.51 -26.60 23.13
CA SER A 27 24.25 -27.37 23.33
C SER A 27 23.04 -26.56 22.85
N PHE A 28 22.37 -27.03 21.79
CA PHE A 28 21.06 -26.54 21.37
C PHE A 28 19.99 -27.28 22.20
N GLY A 29 19.36 -26.58 23.14
CA GLY A 29 18.31 -27.14 23.97
C GLY A 29 17.44 -26.03 24.58
N LEU A 30 16.14 -26.13 24.31
CA LEU A 30 15.01 -25.38 24.90
C LEU A 30 14.88 -23.88 24.54
N LEU A 31 13.93 -23.58 23.64
CA LEU A 31 12.82 -22.63 23.89
C LEU A 31 11.89 -22.54 22.66
N VAL A 32 11.11 -23.60 22.42
CA VAL A 32 9.82 -23.50 21.69
C VAL A 32 8.82 -24.37 22.43
N LYS A 33 8.33 -23.85 23.56
CA LYS A 33 7.08 -24.27 24.20
C LYS A 33 6.19 -23.05 24.22
N TYR A 34 4.89 -23.27 23.97
CA TYR A 34 3.81 -22.29 23.79
C TYR A 34 3.61 -21.78 22.37
N TRP A 35 3.12 -22.64 21.49
CA TRP A 35 2.04 -22.29 20.56
C TRP A 35 1.29 -23.60 20.24
N VAL A 36 -0.03 -23.51 20.04
CA VAL A 36 -0.99 -24.61 19.77
C VAL A 36 -1.57 -25.33 21.01
N THR A 37 -2.41 -24.60 21.74
CA THR A 37 -3.63 -25.16 22.35
C THR A 37 -4.77 -24.39 21.67
N THR A 38 -5.41 -24.88 20.62
CA THR A 38 -6.66 -25.66 20.71
C THR A 38 -7.10 -26.03 19.28
N ILE A 39 -6.89 -27.29 18.86
CA ILE A 39 -7.68 -27.89 17.78
C ILE A 39 -8.39 -29.10 18.36
N LYS A 40 -9.65 -28.83 18.68
CA LYS A 40 -10.81 -29.72 18.74
C LYS A 40 -10.51 -31.22 18.76
N LEU A 41 -10.67 -31.78 19.97
CA LEU A 41 -11.35 -33.06 20.16
C LEU A 41 -12.63 -33.09 19.29
N PHE A 42 -12.68 -33.98 18.30
CA PHE A 42 -13.90 -34.67 17.90
C PHE A 42 -13.50 -35.99 17.22
N LEU A 43 -13.15 -36.97 18.06
CA LEU A 43 -13.20 -38.39 17.71
C LEU A 43 -14.68 -38.80 17.71
N ARG A 44 -15.18 -39.33 16.60
CA ARG A 44 -15.99 -40.55 16.62
C ARG A 44 -16.01 -41.23 15.25
N ALA A 45 -15.61 -42.49 15.31
CA ALA A 45 -15.44 -43.44 14.23
C ALA A 45 -16.73 -43.77 13.49
N SER A 46 -16.62 -44.12 12.21
CA SER A 46 -16.95 -45.47 11.71
C SER A 46 -16.39 -45.66 10.31
N VAL A 47 -15.50 -46.63 10.21
CA VAL A 47 -14.98 -47.21 8.98
C VAL A 47 -16.04 -48.19 8.46
N VAL A 48 -16.44 -48.05 7.20
CA VAL A 48 -17.07 -49.13 6.44
C VAL A 48 -16.29 -49.28 5.14
N VAL A 49 -15.57 -50.40 5.04
CA VAL A 49 -14.92 -50.90 3.84
C VAL A 49 -15.90 -51.80 3.11
N VAL A 50 -16.11 -51.56 1.81
CA VAL A 50 -16.67 -52.55 0.88
C VAL A 50 -15.81 -52.55 -0.39
N PRO A 51 -15.17 -53.67 -0.76
CA PRO A 51 -14.45 -53.83 -2.02
C PRO A 51 -15.35 -54.47 -3.10
N PHE A 52 -14.81 -54.59 -4.33
CA PHE A 52 -15.38 -55.12 -5.60
C PHE A 52 -16.03 -54.06 -6.51
N GLY A 53 -15.69 -53.95 -7.80
CA GLY A 53 -14.77 -54.71 -8.62
C GLY A 53 -14.70 -54.15 -10.05
N PHE A 54 -13.58 -54.46 -10.71
CA PHE A 54 -13.36 -54.67 -12.14
C PHE A 54 -14.29 -54.02 -13.18
N GLY A 55 -13.68 -53.22 -14.07
CA GLY A 55 -14.24 -52.83 -15.35
C GLY A 55 -13.23 -52.09 -16.22
N MET A 56 -12.31 -52.84 -16.85
CA MET A 56 -11.48 -52.38 -17.97
C MET A 56 -12.36 -51.93 -19.14
N PHE A 57 -12.03 -50.80 -19.77
CA PHE A 57 -12.05 -50.70 -21.24
C PHE A 57 -10.92 -49.81 -21.73
N ASN A 58 -9.99 -50.47 -22.43
CA ASN A 58 -9.00 -49.92 -23.33
C ASN A 58 -9.69 -49.29 -24.55
N ALA A 59 -9.18 -48.14 -24.99
CA ALA A 59 -9.22 -47.74 -26.39
C ALA A 59 -8.00 -46.86 -26.69
N CYS A 60 -6.85 -47.52 -26.90
CA CYS A 60 -5.78 -46.97 -27.73
C CYS A 60 -6.22 -47.13 -29.20
N ALA A 61 -6.41 -46.01 -29.89
CA ALA A 61 -6.38 -45.99 -31.35
C ALA A 61 -5.13 -45.22 -31.78
N SER A 62 -4.09 -45.98 -32.07
CA SER A 62 -2.93 -45.51 -32.82
C SER A 62 -3.39 -45.07 -34.20
N THR A 63 -3.14 -43.81 -34.56
CA THR A 63 -3.13 -43.42 -35.97
C THR A 63 -1.74 -42.90 -36.30
N THR A 64 -1.16 -43.58 -37.27
CA THR A 64 0.16 -43.41 -37.85
C THR A 64 0.35 -42.03 -38.48
N LEU A 65 1.58 -41.52 -38.37
CA LEU A 65 2.13 -40.39 -39.10
C LEU A 65 1.80 -40.45 -40.61
N SER A 66 1.15 -39.40 -41.11
CA SER A 66 1.31 -38.95 -42.50
C SER A 66 2.02 -37.61 -42.46
N ALA A 67 3.27 -37.62 -42.91
CA ALA A 67 3.99 -36.42 -43.31
C ALA A 67 3.41 -35.95 -44.64
N SER A 68 2.71 -34.81 -44.63
CA SER A 68 2.55 -33.96 -45.80
C SER A 68 2.17 -32.55 -45.35
N GLU A 69 2.85 -31.59 -45.96
CA GLU A 69 2.62 -30.14 -45.93
C GLU A 69 3.08 -29.39 -44.68
N LEU A 70 4.41 -29.22 -44.62
CA LEU A 70 5.04 -28.00 -44.11
C LEU A 70 4.51 -26.78 -44.88
N VAL A 71 3.48 -26.13 -44.33
CA VAL A 71 3.25 -24.71 -44.58
C VAL A 71 3.68 -23.99 -43.30
N PRO A 72 4.69 -23.10 -43.33
CA PRO A 72 5.05 -22.32 -42.16
C PRO A 72 3.92 -21.31 -41.94
N SER A 73 2.99 -21.61 -41.03
CA SER A 73 2.13 -20.58 -40.47
C SER A 73 3.03 -19.62 -39.70
N SER A 74 3.15 -18.39 -40.21
CA SER A 74 3.80 -17.25 -39.56
C SER A 74 3.57 -17.28 -38.05
N PRO A 75 4.59 -16.94 -37.22
CA PRO A 75 4.35 -16.72 -35.81
C PRO A 75 3.26 -15.65 -35.70
N GLY A 76 2.08 -16.06 -35.21
CA GLY A 76 1.01 -15.12 -34.92
C GLY A 76 1.58 -14.09 -33.96
N GLN A 77 1.79 -12.87 -34.45
CA GLN A 77 2.08 -11.75 -33.59
C GLN A 77 0.91 -11.66 -32.63
N VAL A 78 1.12 -12.06 -31.37
CA VAL A 78 0.26 -11.62 -30.28
C VAL A 78 0.42 -10.11 -30.28
N THR A 79 -0.51 -9.42 -30.93
CA THR A 79 -0.61 -7.97 -30.88
C THR A 79 -1.04 -7.64 -29.47
N TYR A 80 -0.09 -7.47 -28.56
CA TYR A 80 -0.34 -6.86 -27.27
C TYR A 80 -0.87 -5.46 -27.56
N SER A 81 -2.10 -5.20 -27.17
CA SER A 81 -2.63 -3.83 -27.19
C SER A 81 -1.77 -3.01 -26.22
N PRO A 82 -1.33 -1.80 -26.57
CA PRO A 82 -0.65 -0.89 -25.64
C PRO A 82 -1.38 -0.74 -24.29
N SER A 83 -2.70 -0.96 -24.26
CA SER A 83 -3.51 -0.97 -23.02
C SER A 83 -3.19 -2.10 -22.04
N ASP A 84 -2.76 -3.28 -22.53
CA ASP A 84 -2.49 -4.45 -21.69
C ASP A 84 -1.14 -4.33 -20.97
N GLU A 85 -0.16 -3.73 -21.64
CA GLU A 85 1.15 -3.41 -21.07
C GLU A 85 1.02 -2.33 -19.99
N SER A 86 0.33 -1.22 -20.28
CA SER A 86 0.06 -0.17 -19.29
C SER A 86 -0.68 -0.69 -18.05
N ALA A 87 -1.62 -1.62 -18.23
CA ALA A 87 -2.31 -2.27 -17.11
C ALA A 87 -1.38 -3.18 -16.28
N ALA A 88 -0.46 -3.90 -16.91
CA ALA A 88 0.53 -4.72 -16.22
C ALA A 88 1.53 -3.85 -15.44
N ILE A 89 2.02 -2.76 -16.03
CA ILE A 89 2.91 -1.79 -15.37
C ILE A 89 2.21 -1.18 -14.15
N LEU A 90 0.95 -0.77 -14.28
CA LEU A 90 0.19 -0.21 -13.15
C LEU A 90 0.05 -1.22 -12.00
N LYS A 91 -0.30 -2.47 -12.29
CA LYS A 91 -0.40 -3.53 -11.25
C LYS A 91 0.94 -3.72 -10.54
N LEU A 92 2.05 -3.72 -11.28
CA LEU A 92 3.37 -3.84 -10.70
C LEU A 92 3.76 -2.62 -9.88
N ALA A 93 3.39 -1.41 -10.32
CA ALA A 93 3.62 -0.17 -9.58
C ALA A 93 2.91 -0.21 -8.22
N VAL A 94 1.60 -0.51 -8.22
CA VAL A 94 0.79 -0.63 -6.99
C VAL A 94 1.33 -1.72 -6.07
N LEU A 95 1.76 -2.86 -6.61
CA LEU A 95 2.35 -3.93 -5.81
C LEU A 95 3.66 -3.51 -5.14
N ASN A 96 4.55 -2.82 -5.87
CA ASN A 96 5.78 -2.29 -5.29
C ASN A 96 5.45 -1.27 -4.18
N ASP A 97 4.47 -0.40 -4.41
CA ASP A 97 4.04 0.60 -3.43
C ASP A 97 3.47 -0.05 -2.16
N ALA A 98 2.62 -1.06 -2.31
CA ALA A 98 2.04 -1.82 -1.21
C ALA A 98 3.05 -2.70 -0.44
N THR A 99 4.25 -2.90 -0.98
CA THR A 99 5.32 -3.72 -0.39
C THR A 99 6.56 -2.91 0.00
N ASP A 100 6.37 -1.62 0.31
CA ASP A 100 7.42 -0.69 0.78
C ASP A 100 8.58 -0.49 -0.22
N HIS A 101 8.32 -0.71 -1.51
CA HIS A 101 9.26 -0.46 -2.61
C HIS A 101 8.88 0.82 -3.37
N HIS A 102 8.64 1.92 -2.65
CA HIS A 102 8.09 3.17 -3.19
C HIS A 102 8.90 3.79 -4.33
N GLU A 103 10.23 3.73 -4.28
CA GLU A 103 11.09 4.24 -5.36
C GLU A 103 10.98 3.39 -6.64
N LYS A 104 10.83 2.06 -6.51
CA LYS A 104 10.59 1.20 -7.67
C LYS A 104 9.20 1.47 -8.26
N ALA A 105 8.20 1.66 -7.40
CA ALA A 105 6.86 2.06 -7.83
C ALA A 105 6.89 3.41 -8.58
N ARG A 106 7.67 4.38 -8.11
CA ARG A 106 7.83 5.69 -8.75
C ARG A 106 8.31 5.60 -10.19
N VAL A 107 9.35 4.80 -10.44
CA VAL A 107 9.86 4.56 -11.80
C VAL A 107 8.75 4.01 -12.71
N LEU A 108 7.94 3.08 -12.21
CA LEU A 108 6.83 2.50 -12.97
C LEU A 108 5.69 3.50 -13.21
N TYR A 109 5.33 4.31 -12.22
CA TYR A 109 4.35 5.38 -12.40
C TYR A 109 4.84 6.46 -13.38
N ASP A 110 6.14 6.76 -13.42
CA ASP A 110 6.72 7.73 -14.35
C ASP A 110 6.67 7.23 -15.80
N LEU A 111 6.82 5.91 -16.02
CA LEU A 111 6.61 5.28 -17.33
C LEU A 111 5.16 5.43 -17.81
N LEU A 112 4.19 5.43 -16.90
CA LEU A 112 2.76 5.60 -17.23
C LEU A 112 2.37 7.05 -17.51
N ARG A 113 3.23 8.04 -17.21
CA ARG A 113 2.89 9.47 -17.27
C ARG A 113 2.63 9.99 -18.69
N SER A 114 3.20 9.34 -19.71
CA SER A 114 3.00 9.70 -21.12
C SER A 114 1.75 9.08 -21.74
N ASP A 115 1.08 8.16 -21.05
CA ASP A 115 -0.12 7.49 -21.54
C ASP A 115 -1.37 8.30 -21.14
N GLU A 116 -1.99 8.96 -22.13
CA GLU A 116 -3.21 9.77 -21.98
C GLU A 116 -4.38 8.99 -21.34
N PHE A 117 -4.31 7.67 -21.29
CA PHE A 117 -5.36 6.80 -20.76
C PHE A 117 -5.22 6.43 -19.28
N ASN A 118 -4.13 6.78 -18.59
CA ASN A 118 -3.90 6.26 -17.25
C ASN A 118 -4.42 7.15 -16.11
N GLN A 119 -5.67 7.60 -16.21
CA GLN A 119 -6.41 8.15 -15.06
C GLN A 119 -6.37 7.19 -13.86
N ASN A 120 -6.40 5.88 -14.14
CA ASN A 120 -6.33 4.81 -13.15
C ASN A 120 -5.03 4.83 -12.31
N ALA A 121 -3.91 5.28 -12.88
CA ALA A 121 -2.63 5.40 -12.18
C ALA A 121 -2.47 6.75 -11.44
N SER A 122 -3.25 7.76 -11.82
CA SER A 122 -3.01 9.16 -11.42
C SER A 122 -3.05 9.34 -9.91
N VAL A 123 -4.06 8.76 -9.24
CA VAL A 123 -4.22 8.84 -7.79
C VAL A 123 -3.08 8.13 -7.08
N SER A 124 -2.84 6.85 -7.36
CA SER A 124 -1.78 6.09 -6.69
C SER A 124 -0.39 6.68 -6.94
N SER A 125 -0.13 7.18 -8.14
CA SER A 125 1.09 7.92 -8.48
C SER A 125 1.26 9.19 -7.63
N ALA A 126 0.18 9.96 -7.42
CA ALA A 126 0.22 11.17 -6.59
C ALA A 126 0.42 10.85 -5.10
N VAL A 127 -0.20 9.79 -4.59
CA VAL A 127 0.02 9.28 -3.23
C VAL A 127 1.46 8.82 -3.05
N ASN A 128 2.02 8.07 -4.01
CA ASN A 128 3.42 7.66 -3.98
C ASN A 128 4.40 8.85 -3.90
N LEU A 129 4.12 9.97 -4.59
CA LEU A 129 4.92 11.19 -4.43
C LEU A 129 4.86 11.72 -2.99
N ALA A 130 3.70 11.68 -2.33
CA ALA A 130 3.57 12.09 -0.94
C ALA A 130 4.31 11.13 0.02
N VAL A 131 4.23 9.81 -0.23
CA VAL A 131 4.97 8.78 0.52
C VAL A 131 6.48 9.00 0.45
N LEU A 132 7.00 9.40 -0.71
CA LEU A 132 8.41 9.73 -0.94
C LEU A 132 8.82 11.12 -0.41
N GLY A 133 7.90 11.86 0.21
CA GLY A 133 8.17 13.22 0.69
C GLY A 133 8.31 14.28 -0.41
N ARG A 134 8.00 13.95 -1.66
CA ARG A 134 8.03 14.86 -2.83
C ARG A 134 6.77 15.72 -2.88
N TYR A 135 6.54 16.49 -1.82
CA TYR A 135 5.24 17.14 -1.56
C TYR A 135 4.84 18.18 -2.61
N ASP A 136 5.77 18.93 -3.19
CA ASP A 136 5.44 19.93 -4.22
C ASP A 136 4.99 19.29 -5.54
N GLU A 137 5.59 18.15 -5.88
CA GLU A 137 5.15 17.33 -7.02
C GLU A 137 3.80 16.67 -6.74
N ALA A 138 3.59 16.17 -5.52
CA ALA A 138 2.29 15.63 -5.10
C ALA A 138 1.18 16.69 -5.20
N LYS A 139 1.42 17.93 -4.72
CA LYS A 139 0.47 19.05 -4.85
C LYS A 139 0.11 19.33 -6.31
N THR A 140 1.09 19.31 -7.19
CA THR A 140 0.89 19.51 -8.64
C THR A 140 0.04 18.40 -9.24
N ALA A 141 0.34 17.14 -8.88
CA ALA A 141 -0.40 15.98 -9.34
C ALA A 141 -1.87 16.01 -8.85
N PHE A 142 -2.12 16.29 -7.57
CA PHE A 142 -3.48 16.40 -7.04
C PHE A 142 -4.26 17.57 -7.65
N THR A 143 -3.62 18.70 -7.94
CA THR A 143 -4.26 19.81 -8.67
C THR A 143 -4.72 19.39 -10.07
N THR A 144 -3.93 18.56 -10.74
CA THR A 144 -4.29 17.99 -12.04
C THR A 144 -5.47 17.03 -11.91
N ILE A 145 -5.49 16.19 -10.87
CA ILE A 145 -6.59 15.24 -10.61
C ILE A 145 -7.89 15.99 -10.29
N VAL A 146 -7.84 17.05 -9.48
CA VAL A 146 -9.02 17.90 -9.21
C VAL A 146 -9.61 18.48 -10.50
N SER A 147 -8.75 18.82 -11.47
CA SER A 147 -9.17 19.46 -12.73
C SER A 147 -9.65 18.48 -13.81
N LYS A 148 -9.11 17.26 -13.84
CA LYS A 148 -9.28 16.31 -14.96
C LYS A 148 -9.85 14.95 -14.57
N GLY A 149 -9.82 14.60 -13.28
CA GLY A 149 -10.33 13.33 -12.78
C GLY A 149 -11.84 13.28 -12.72
N ASP A 150 -12.39 12.08 -12.56
CA ASP A 150 -13.80 11.92 -12.22
C ASP A 150 -14.12 12.54 -10.85
N VAL A 151 -15.41 12.66 -10.53
CA VAL A 151 -15.89 13.30 -9.29
C VAL A 151 -15.29 12.64 -8.03
N ARG A 152 -15.10 11.31 -8.04
CA ARG A 152 -14.56 10.58 -6.89
C ARG A 152 -13.09 10.88 -6.72
N ALA A 153 -12.30 10.78 -7.78
CA ALA A 153 -10.87 11.06 -7.79
C ALA A 153 -10.59 12.54 -7.44
N ALA A 154 -11.37 13.47 -8.01
CA ALA A 154 -11.28 14.89 -7.70
C ALA A 154 -11.55 15.17 -6.22
N THR A 155 -12.62 14.60 -5.65
CA THR A 155 -12.95 14.77 -4.22
C THR A 155 -11.84 14.23 -3.32
N TYR A 156 -11.33 13.03 -3.62
CA TYR A 156 -10.22 12.44 -2.89
C TYR A 156 -8.94 13.31 -2.98
N ALA A 157 -8.64 13.84 -4.17
CA ALA A 157 -7.53 14.76 -4.37
C ALA A 157 -7.69 16.09 -3.59
N GLN A 158 -8.91 16.58 -3.39
CA GLN A 158 -9.16 17.76 -2.54
C GLN A 158 -8.81 17.49 -1.08
N PHE A 159 -9.14 16.30 -0.54
CA PHE A 159 -8.71 15.92 0.83
C PHE A 159 -7.18 15.85 0.95
N TRP A 160 -6.52 15.32 -0.08
CA TRP A 160 -5.05 15.36 -0.16
C TRP A 160 -4.49 16.77 -0.18
N GLN A 161 -5.12 17.71 -0.89
CA GLN A 161 -4.71 19.11 -0.85
C GLN A 161 -4.84 19.72 0.54
N LEU A 162 -5.88 19.38 1.31
CA LEU A 162 -6.01 19.81 2.72
C LEU A 162 -4.85 19.27 3.57
N TRP A 163 -4.57 17.97 3.46
CA TRP A 163 -3.49 17.33 4.22
C TRP A 163 -2.11 17.89 3.84
N LEU A 164 -1.82 18.02 2.55
CA LEU A 164 -0.54 18.56 2.05
C LEU A 164 -0.37 20.03 2.44
N THR A 165 -1.43 20.83 2.38
CA THR A 165 -1.41 22.20 2.90
C THR A 165 -1.05 22.16 4.38
N ALA A 166 -1.81 21.45 5.22
CA ALA A 166 -1.55 21.40 6.66
C ALA A 166 -0.12 20.94 7.01
N LYS A 167 0.35 19.86 6.37
CA LYS A 167 1.68 19.29 6.62
C LYS A 167 2.83 20.21 6.23
N THR A 168 2.69 20.92 5.11
CA THR A 168 3.79 21.70 4.54
C THR A 168 3.68 23.19 4.80
N PHE A 169 2.62 23.63 5.48
CA PHE A 169 2.37 25.04 5.76
C PHE A 169 3.50 25.63 6.61
N LYS A 170 4.01 26.77 6.15
CA LYS A 170 5.02 27.56 6.85
C LYS A 170 4.38 28.89 7.22
N GLY A 171 3.92 29.02 8.45
CA GLY A 171 3.25 30.23 8.91
C GLY A 171 2.61 30.06 10.28
N SER A 172 1.77 31.02 10.66
CA SER A 172 1.03 30.95 11.93
C SER A 172 -0.17 30.00 11.84
N VAL A 173 -0.61 29.48 12.98
CA VAL A 173 -1.81 28.63 13.08
C VAL A 173 -3.04 29.34 12.51
N THR A 174 -3.20 30.64 12.76
CA THR A 174 -4.31 31.44 12.21
C THR A 174 -4.27 31.52 10.68
N ALA A 175 -3.08 31.67 10.09
CA ALA A 175 -2.94 31.72 8.64
C ALA A 175 -3.24 30.35 8.01
N LEU A 176 -2.80 29.26 8.65
CA LEU A 176 -3.15 27.90 8.23
C LEU A 176 -4.66 27.68 8.28
N GLN A 177 -5.30 28.06 9.38
CA GLN A 177 -6.74 27.91 9.57
C GLN A 177 -7.51 28.62 8.46
N LYS A 178 -7.12 29.86 8.12
CA LYS A 178 -7.73 30.61 7.02
C LYS A 178 -7.54 29.93 5.66
N GLU A 179 -6.35 29.40 5.36
CA GLU A 179 -6.11 28.68 4.10
C GLU A 179 -6.95 27.39 4.01
N LEU A 180 -7.09 26.67 5.11
CA LEU A 180 -7.93 25.48 5.17
C LEU A 180 -9.42 25.82 5.02
N GLU A 181 -9.91 26.87 5.68
CA GLU A 181 -11.29 27.38 5.55
C GLU A 181 -11.63 27.75 4.10
N GLU A 182 -10.72 28.40 3.39
CA GLU A 182 -10.89 28.71 1.96
C GLU A 182 -11.00 27.42 1.14
N LYS A 183 -10.11 26.45 1.35
CA LYS A 183 -10.12 25.19 0.60
C LYS A 183 -11.37 24.35 0.86
N VAL A 184 -11.80 24.22 2.11
CA VAL A 184 -13.01 23.45 2.44
C VAL A 184 -14.27 24.08 1.88
N SER A 185 -14.32 25.41 1.69
CA SER A 185 -15.46 26.09 1.06
C SER A 185 -15.70 25.69 -0.40
N HIS A 186 -14.67 25.16 -1.07
CA HIS A 186 -14.72 24.69 -2.45
C HIS A 186 -14.80 23.16 -2.58
N LEU A 187 -14.73 22.44 -1.47
CA LEU A 187 -14.78 20.97 -1.44
C LEU A 187 -16.23 20.50 -1.52
N LYS A 188 -16.51 19.55 -2.42
CA LYS A 188 -17.84 18.96 -2.61
C LYS A 188 -17.84 17.50 -2.14
N PRO A 189 -18.11 17.23 -0.86
CA PRO A 189 -18.10 15.86 -0.34
C PRO A 189 -19.20 15.02 -1.01
N GLN A 190 -18.89 13.75 -1.28
CA GLN A 190 -19.79 12.79 -1.93
C GLN A 190 -20.56 11.94 -0.93
N THR A 191 -20.11 11.90 0.33
CA THR A 191 -20.71 11.10 1.40
C THR A 191 -20.87 11.91 2.68
N ALA A 192 -21.73 11.43 3.58
CA ALA A 192 -21.96 12.07 4.88
C ALA A 192 -20.69 12.08 5.75
N TYR A 193 -19.88 11.01 5.73
CA TYR A 193 -18.62 10.97 6.50
C TYR A 193 -17.57 11.92 5.91
N GLN A 194 -17.54 12.11 4.59
CA GLN A 194 -16.70 13.12 3.94
C GLN A 194 -17.12 14.53 4.33
N GLN A 195 -18.42 14.81 4.45
CA GLN A 195 -18.89 16.09 5.00
C GLN A 195 -18.42 16.28 6.44
N LYS A 196 -18.38 15.23 7.27
CA LYS A 196 -17.82 15.32 8.62
C LYS A 196 -16.33 15.65 8.63
N LEU A 197 -15.57 15.13 7.68
CA LEU A 197 -14.16 15.50 7.53
C LEU A 197 -14.00 16.97 7.10
N VAL A 198 -14.88 17.46 6.21
CA VAL A 198 -14.96 18.89 5.85
C VAL A 198 -15.23 19.74 7.10
N ASP A 199 -16.21 19.37 7.92
CA ASP A 199 -16.56 20.06 9.16
C ASP A 199 -15.36 20.12 10.13
N VAL A 200 -14.57 19.03 10.22
CA VAL A 200 -13.34 18.96 11.02
C VAL A 200 -12.30 19.98 10.55
N TYR A 201 -12.00 20.01 9.25
CA TYR A 201 -11.02 20.97 8.69
C TYR A 201 -11.53 22.42 8.72
N ALA A 202 -12.84 22.63 8.72
CA ALA A 202 -13.47 23.94 8.95
C ALA A 202 -13.44 24.38 10.42
N GLY A 203 -12.99 23.53 11.36
CA GLY A 203 -12.92 23.84 12.79
C GLY A 203 -14.28 23.81 13.51
N ILE A 204 -15.33 23.29 12.88
CA ILE A 204 -16.69 23.23 13.43
C ILE A 204 -17.16 21.79 13.73
N GLY A 205 -16.36 20.79 13.37
CA GLY A 205 -16.64 19.37 13.56
C GLY A 205 -15.69 18.69 14.55
N SER A 206 -15.88 17.39 14.75
CA SER A 206 -15.00 16.54 15.55
C SER A 206 -14.61 15.27 14.80
N VAL A 207 -13.41 14.76 15.07
CA VAL A 207 -12.92 13.50 14.47
C VAL A 207 -13.88 12.34 14.78
N ASP A 208 -14.41 12.26 16.00
CA ASP A 208 -15.37 11.22 16.38
C ASP A 208 -16.65 11.23 15.53
N SER A 209 -17.11 12.42 15.11
CA SER A 209 -18.29 12.53 14.25
C SER A 209 -18.10 11.88 12.87
N VAL A 210 -16.85 11.87 12.36
CA VAL A 210 -16.49 11.20 11.10
C VAL A 210 -16.72 9.69 11.24
N PHE A 211 -16.15 9.09 12.29
CA PHE A 211 -16.25 7.64 12.53
C PHE A 211 -17.65 7.20 12.94
N ALA A 212 -18.41 8.05 13.65
CA ALA A 212 -19.82 7.81 13.94
C ALA A 212 -20.67 7.72 12.66
N GLU A 213 -20.33 8.49 11.62
CA GLU A 213 -21.03 8.44 10.33
C GLU A 213 -20.63 7.19 9.53
N ILE A 214 -19.35 6.81 9.53
CA ILE A 214 -18.88 5.55 8.91
C ILE A 214 -19.56 4.33 9.54
N ALA A 215 -19.80 4.35 10.86
CA ALA A 215 -20.47 3.26 11.56
C ALA A 215 -21.92 3.02 11.09
N LYS A 216 -22.56 4.01 10.46
CA LYS A 216 -23.92 3.89 9.91
C LYS A 216 -23.98 3.21 8.55
N LEU A 217 -22.84 2.95 7.90
CA LEU A 217 -22.81 2.29 6.58
C LEU A 217 -23.33 0.85 6.68
N THR A 218 -24.43 0.57 5.98
CA THR A 218 -25.21 -0.68 6.12
C THR A 218 -24.85 -1.79 5.14
N PHE A 219 -24.11 -1.52 4.05
CA PHE A 219 -24.11 -2.43 2.89
C PHE A 219 -22.81 -3.16 2.58
N ASP A 220 -21.63 -2.75 3.09
CA ASP A 220 -20.38 -3.47 2.82
C ASP A 220 -19.31 -3.24 3.89
N GLU A 221 -18.80 -4.34 4.48
CA GLU A 221 -17.71 -4.32 5.47
C GLU A 221 -16.39 -3.86 4.84
N ARG A 222 -16.16 -4.18 3.56
CA ARG A 222 -14.96 -3.74 2.85
C ARG A 222 -14.99 -2.22 2.67
N SER A 223 -16.06 -1.68 2.13
CA SER A 223 -16.27 -0.23 1.99
C SER A 223 -16.17 0.49 3.33
N ARG A 224 -16.67 -0.11 4.42
CA ARG A 224 -16.52 0.46 5.76
C ARG A 224 -15.05 0.51 6.18
N ARG A 225 -14.28 -0.57 5.99
CA ARG A 225 -12.84 -0.61 6.30
C ARG A 225 -12.05 0.40 5.48
N ASP A 226 -12.31 0.46 4.18
CA ASP A 226 -11.67 1.42 3.27
C ASP A 226 -11.94 2.86 3.74
N ALA A 227 -13.21 3.19 4.02
CA ALA A 227 -13.59 4.51 4.53
C ALA A 227 -12.93 4.82 5.89
N ARG A 228 -12.82 3.85 6.79
CA ARG A 228 -12.14 4.05 8.08
C ARG A 228 -10.68 4.42 7.90
N VAL A 229 -9.96 3.71 7.03
CA VAL A 229 -8.52 3.93 6.83
C VAL A 229 -8.27 5.26 6.11
N GLU A 230 -9.04 5.55 5.06
CA GLU A 230 -9.01 6.84 4.36
C GLU A 230 -9.25 8.00 5.35
N MET A 231 -10.33 7.92 6.14
CA MET A 231 -10.67 8.96 7.10
C MET A 231 -9.67 9.03 8.27
N ALA A 232 -9.07 7.91 8.69
CA ALA A 232 -8.03 7.90 9.70
C ALA A 232 -6.80 8.68 9.26
N PHE A 233 -6.39 8.51 8.00
CA PHE A 233 -5.26 9.24 7.43
C PHE A 233 -5.51 10.75 7.48
N PHE A 234 -6.63 11.21 6.92
CA PHE A 234 -6.92 12.64 6.83
C PHE A 234 -7.25 13.26 8.18
N ALA A 235 -8.12 12.64 8.98
CA ALA A 235 -8.48 13.16 10.30
C ALA A 235 -7.30 13.14 11.27
N GLY A 236 -6.43 12.14 11.19
CA GLY A 236 -5.18 12.13 11.95
C GLY A 236 -4.23 13.23 11.49
N GLY A 237 -4.13 13.49 10.19
CA GLY A 237 -3.35 14.61 9.67
C GLY A 237 -3.87 15.97 10.16
N TYR A 238 -5.19 16.13 10.32
CA TYR A 238 -5.76 17.30 10.99
C TYR A 238 -5.30 17.39 12.45
N LEU A 239 -5.42 16.31 13.24
CA LEU A 239 -5.01 16.29 14.63
C LEU A 239 -3.52 16.64 14.78
N GLU A 240 -2.68 16.07 13.93
CA GLU A 240 -1.23 16.25 13.93
C GLU A 240 -0.81 17.66 13.48
N PHE A 241 -1.27 18.10 12.32
CA PHE A 241 -0.74 19.30 11.67
C PHE A 241 -1.52 20.57 11.98
N VAL A 242 -2.81 20.46 12.30
CA VAL A 242 -3.69 21.60 12.55
C VAL A 242 -3.96 21.75 14.04
N HIS A 243 -4.51 20.71 14.68
CA HIS A 243 -4.93 20.77 16.09
C HIS A 243 -3.78 20.61 17.10
N LYS A 244 -2.65 20.05 16.66
CA LYS A 244 -1.46 19.74 17.49
C LYS A 244 -1.74 18.71 18.61
N ASP A 245 -2.73 17.86 18.43
CA ASP A 245 -2.99 16.70 19.29
C ASP A 245 -2.27 15.46 18.75
N LEU A 246 -0.97 15.40 19.04
CA LEU A 246 -0.09 14.31 18.58
C LEU A 246 -0.48 12.96 19.19
N ILE A 247 -0.94 12.97 20.44
CA ILE A 247 -1.36 11.74 21.15
C ILE A 247 -2.63 11.20 20.51
N GLY A 248 -3.63 12.06 20.28
CA GLY A 248 -4.87 11.69 19.60
C GLY A 248 -4.63 11.21 18.18
N ALA A 249 -3.75 11.89 17.41
CA ALA A 249 -3.35 11.47 16.07
C ALA A 249 -2.75 10.06 16.08
N LYS A 250 -1.76 9.80 16.95
CA LYS A 250 -1.11 8.49 17.06
C LYS A 250 -2.08 7.40 17.48
N GLN A 251 -2.94 7.66 18.47
CA GLN A 251 -3.96 6.72 18.89
C GLN A 251 -4.93 6.38 17.75
N LEU A 252 -5.35 7.37 16.97
CA LEU A 252 -6.19 7.17 15.81
C LEU A 252 -5.52 6.29 14.76
N TYR A 253 -4.27 6.59 14.38
CA TYR A 253 -3.55 5.79 13.38
C TYR A 253 -3.37 4.34 13.84
N VAL A 254 -2.94 4.12 15.10
CA VAL A 254 -2.77 2.77 15.66
C VAL A 254 -4.08 1.98 15.70
N ARG A 255 -5.19 2.65 16.04
CA ARG A 255 -6.53 2.03 16.08
C ARG A 255 -6.98 1.54 14.71
N GLU A 256 -6.66 2.28 13.65
CA GLU A 256 -7.19 2.03 12.31
C GLU A 256 -6.23 1.24 11.39
N LEU A 257 -4.93 1.20 11.71
CA LEU A 257 -3.91 0.48 10.96
C LEU A 257 -4.27 -1.00 10.65
N PRO A 258 -4.85 -1.80 11.57
CA PRO A 258 -5.19 -3.20 11.29
C PRO A 258 -6.15 -3.39 10.11
N TRP A 259 -6.90 -2.35 9.72
CA TRP A 259 -7.86 -2.38 8.63
C TRP A 259 -7.27 -1.95 7.27
N SER A 260 -6.00 -1.55 7.24
CA SER A 260 -5.35 -0.88 6.10
C SER A 260 -4.69 -1.81 5.07
N SER A 261 -4.90 -3.13 5.13
CA SER A 261 -4.11 -4.11 4.36
C SER A 261 -4.09 -3.89 2.84
N GLU A 262 -5.16 -3.33 2.27
CA GLU A 262 -5.27 -3.01 0.84
C GLU A 262 -5.27 -1.49 0.56
N SER A 263 -5.06 -0.66 1.59
CA SER A 263 -5.20 0.80 1.49
C SER A 263 -3.94 1.45 0.97
N ILE A 264 -4.08 2.42 0.08
CA ILE A 264 -2.96 3.22 -0.44
C ILE A 264 -2.37 4.17 0.61
N GLU A 265 -3.11 4.46 1.68
CA GLU A 265 -2.71 5.28 2.82
C GLU A 265 -1.89 4.51 3.85
N ARG A 266 -1.88 3.17 3.79
CA ARG A 266 -1.20 2.33 4.79
C ARG A 266 0.26 2.75 5.03
N PRO A 267 1.11 2.95 4.01
CA PRO A 267 2.50 3.35 4.23
C PRO A 267 2.59 4.67 5.00
N LEU A 268 1.65 5.59 4.78
CA LEU A 268 1.64 6.87 5.46
C LEU A 268 1.14 6.78 6.90
N LEU A 269 0.18 5.89 7.19
CA LEU A 269 -0.20 5.57 8.57
C LEU A 269 1.02 5.01 9.32
N GLU A 270 1.74 4.06 8.72
CA GLU A 270 2.94 3.46 9.32
C GLU A 270 4.05 4.51 9.54
N GLN A 271 4.32 5.36 8.54
CA GLN A 271 5.25 6.48 8.66
C GLN A 271 4.84 7.46 9.78
N ALA A 272 3.57 7.83 9.86
CA ALA A 272 3.07 8.77 10.86
C ALA A 272 3.16 8.18 12.28
N ILE A 273 2.82 6.89 12.47
CA ILE A 273 2.96 6.20 13.76
C ILE A 273 4.42 6.18 14.22
N ASN A 274 5.36 6.00 13.30
CA ASN A 274 6.79 5.95 13.60
C ASN A 274 7.39 7.34 13.86
N ALA A 275 6.77 8.39 13.34
CA ALA A 275 7.23 9.78 13.50
C ALA A 275 6.71 10.46 14.78
N LEU A 276 5.60 9.98 15.34
CA LEU A 276 4.95 10.48 16.57
C LEU A 276 5.34 9.66 17.80
#